data_AF-A0A925VAI7-F1
#
_entry.id   AF-A0A925VAI7-F1
#
_cell.length_a   1.000
_cell.length_b   1.000
_cell.length_c   1.000
_cell.angle_alpha   90.00
_cell.angle_beta   90.00
_cell.angle_gamma   90.00
#
_symmetry.space_group_name_H-M   'P 1'
#
loop_
_entity.id
_entity.type
_entity.pdbx_description
1 polymer ?
#
loop_
_entity_poly.entity_id
_entity_poly.type
_entity_poly.pdbx_seq_one_letter_code
_entity_poly.pdbx_strand_id
1 'polypeptide(L)'
;MPDLAAATAALSPPRRQLAQTAAHVVDRIRVLEVERDVTCWTSFRQLDNFIATKSYSNFATLTKIVAGKALVHGVWLAASRAATGPVLSVEDIRAASKIDAELPPDKQPGLERLAVDLGQQQFKDYRTTSEHWRVLLSIAQDELLVDEPQVRPLSPEAAEELALVATRLSLALLTESGEIATLARTPLIEIEHVKTAFINLKQRYAIVDVVPGARLDVAGAKPALVALTRRLIDAKIEALRAFNKAGDALAPELNKISKLEVTDAGAAALRAKLVRFASFLAGGHEPMRADNYLSDGSFADKPLEGEDYIDAAYVENATVQLFPYVMMPNGDVHMRFEARPGTLVDEPIEPQDVELLDHQMNAVRDTAIHWVVLQDVWAQQPFAMDPFAAEYLSELVSIVGTYWMRRAQTLARASHETTLDAARFEGVDDNRYTMVMPVDHAQEQAWTPARQKAKQALMKRYGAGLFVDVSAAWGLPREVTVVGYGTVGA
;
A
#
# COMPACT_ATOMS: atom_id res chain seq x y z
N MET A 1 16.36 21.53 -0.98
CA MET A 1 15.14 20.96 -0.38
C MET A 1 14.30 22.12 0.16
N PRO A 2 12.96 22.08 0.11
CA PRO A 2 12.16 23.06 0.83
C PRO A 2 12.59 23.01 2.30
N ASP A 3 13.00 24.16 2.82
CA ASP A 3 13.44 24.27 4.21
C ASP A 3 12.23 24.02 5.11
N LEU A 4 12.26 22.95 5.92
CA LEU A 4 11.19 22.63 6.85
C LEU A 4 10.95 23.79 7.83
N ALA A 5 11.98 24.55 8.19
CA ALA A 5 11.83 25.71 9.05
C ALA A 5 10.95 26.79 8.37
N ALA A 6 11.16 27.04 7.07
CA ALA A 6 10.30 27.92 6.29
C ALA A 6 8.89 27.35 6.12
N ALA A 7 8.78 26.05 5.82
CA ALA A 7 7.50 25.36 5.60
C ALA A 7 6.61 25.32 6.86
N THR A 8 7.22 25.37 8.05
CA THR A 8 6.51 25.33 9.33
C THR A 8 6.28 26.71 9.94
N ALA A 9 6.79 27.79 9.34
CA ALA A 9 6.75 29.13 9.94
C ALA A 9 5.33 29.65 10.25
N ALA A 10 4.34 29.26 9.46
CA ALA A 10 2.93 29.64 9.62
C ALA A 10 2.16 28.78 10.65
N LEU A 11 2.72 27.66 11.10
CA LEU A 11 2.06 26.76 12.05
C LEU A 11 2.09 27.33 13.47
N SER A 12 1.08 26.95 14.27
CA SER A 12 1.07 27.22 15.72
C SER A 12 2.30 26.60 16.40
N PRO A 13 2.77 27.14 17.56
CA PRO A 13 3.94 26.58 18.23
C PRO A 13 3.86 25.06 18.50
N PRO A 14 2.73 24.48 18.96
CA PRO A 14 2.60 23.03 19.10
C PRO A 14 2.77 22.26 17.78
N ARG A 15 2.13 22.71 16.69
CA ARG A 15 2.25 22.10 15.36
C ARG A 15 3.68 22.20 14.81
N ARG A 16 4.39 23.30 15.05
CA ARG A 16 5.81 23.44 14.68
C ARG A 16 6.70 22.41 15.38
N GLN A 17 6.50 22.22 16.68
CA GLN A 17 7.27 21.23 17.44
C GLN A 17 6.92 19.79 17.00
N LEU A 18 5.65 19.52 16.71
CA LEU A 18 5.24 18.23 16.17
C LEU A 18 5.85 17.95 14.79
N ALA A 19 5.94 18.96 13.92
CA ALA A 19 6.63 18.84 12.63
C ALA A 19 8.13 18.53 12.80
N GLN A 20 8.77 19.03 13.87
CA GLN A 20 10.15 18.66 14.21
C GLN A 20 10.24 17.21 14.70
N THR A 21 9.27 16.72 15.49
CA THR A 21 9.17 15.30 15.82
C THR A 21 9.02 14.44 14.57
N ALA A 22 8.12 14.80 13.65
CA ALA A 22 7.93 14.09 12.38
C ALA A 22 9.21 14.06 11.53
N ALA A 23 9.93 15.18 11.48
CA ALA A 23 11.21 15.28 10.79
C ALA A 23 12.29 14.38 11.39
N HIS A 24 12.38 14.32 12.72
CA HIS A 24 13.25 13.39 13.42
C HIS A 24 12.90 11.93 13.08
N VAL A 25 11.60 11.59 13.05
CA VAL A 25 11.15 10.25 12.66
C VAL A 25 11.58 9.89 11.23
N VAL A 26 11.47 10.81 10.26
CA VAL A 26 11.98 10.59 8.89
C VAL A 26 13.49 10.33 8.89
N ASP A 27 14.27 11.04 9.72
CA ASP A 27 15.71 10.78 9.83
C ASP A 27 16.01 9.40 10.41
N ARG A 28 15.20 8.91 11.35
CA ARG A 28 15.36 7.56 11.90
C ARG A 28 15.00 6.49 10.88
N ILE A 29 13.95 6.68 10.07
CA ILE A 29 13.65 5.82 8.91
C ILE A 29 14.86 5.78 7.97
N ARG A 30 15.40 6.95 7.59
CA ARG A 30 16.57 7.05 6.72
C ARG A 30 17.77 6.27 7.27
N VAL A 31 18.13 6.51 8.54
CA VAL A 31 19.28 5.85 9.18
C VAL A 31 19.09 4.33 9.21
N LEU A 32 17.90 3.86 9.61
CA LEU A 32 17.60 2.44 9.65
C LEU A 32 17.71 1.79 8.27
N GLU A 33 17.21 2.43 7.23
CA GLU A 33 17.23 1.85 5.88
C GLU A 33 18.58 1.99 5.16
N VAL A 34 19.40 2.99 5.51
CA VAL A 34 20.78 3.11 5.02
C VAL A 34 21.71 2.12 5.72
N GLU A 35 21.60 1.98 7.04
CA GLU A 35 22.51 1.14 7.84
C GLU A 35 22.13 -0.35 7.83
N ARG A 36 20.87 -0.67 7.50
CA ARG A 36 20.33 -2.04 7.50
C ARG A 36 19.75 -2.38 6.12
N ASP A 37 18.82 -3.32 6.07
CA ASP A 37 18.15 -3.70 4.82
C ASP A 37 17.04 -2.71 4.50
N VAL A 38 16.99 -2.22 3.26
CA VAL A 38 15.87 -1.42 2.78
C VAL A 38 14.66 -2.32 2.63
N THR A 39 13.66 -2.12 3.49
CA THR A 39 12.41 -2.87 3.40
C THR A 39 11.47 -2.18 2.40
N CYS A 40 11.04 -2.90 1.36
CA CYS A 40 9.92 -2.49 0.53
C CYS A 40 8.58 -2.93 1.14
N TRP A 41 7.48 -2.42 0.59
CA TRP A 41 6.12 -2.77 1.00
C TRP A 41 5.91 -4.29 1.03
N THR A 42 6.22 -4.98 -0.08
CA THR A 42 5.94 -6.42 -0.24
C THR A 42 6.73 -7.30 0.73
N SER A 43 8.03 -7.05 0.92
CA SER A 43 8.82 -7.78 1.92
C SER A 43 8.27 -7.63 3.32
N PHE A 44 7.80 -6.44 3.67
CA PHE A 44 7.21 -6.23 4.99
C PHE A 44 5.86 -6.97 5.13
N ARG A 45 5.03 -7.00 4.08
CA ARG A 45 3.78 -7.79 4.11
C ARG A 45 4.05 -9.29 4.22
N GLN A 46 5.09 -9.81 3.57
CA GLN A 46 5.52 -11.21 3.72
C GLN A 46 5.92 -11.51 5.19
N LEU A 47 6.65 -10.59 5.83
CA LEU A 47 7.00 -10.69 7.25
C LEU A 47 5.76 -10.67 8.16
N ASP A 48 4.81 -9.76 7.91
CA ASP A 48 3.55 -9.72 8.65
C ASP A 48 2.75 -11.02 8.50
N ASN A 49 2.68 -11.57 7.29
CA ASN A 49 2.01 -12.84 7.01
C ASN A 49 2.67 -14.01 7.75
N PHE A 50 4.01 -14.01 7.81
CA PHE A 50 4.76 -14.99 8.57
C PHE A 50 4.45 -14.91 10.07
N ILE A 51 4.49 -13.70 10.65
CA ILE A 51 4.20 -13.49 12.08
C ILE A 51 2.74 -13.85 12.38
N ALA A 52 1.80 -13.46 11.52
CA ALA A 52 0.39 -13.74 11.71
C ALA A 52 -0.02 -15.18 11.32
N THR A 53 0.92 -15.99 10.81
CA THR A 53 0.75 -17.37 10.29
C THR A 53 -0.28 -17.54 9.17
N LYS A 54 -0.87 -16.44 8.71
CA LYS A 54 -1.86 -16.35 7.64
C LYS A 54 -1.69 -15.03 6.90
N SER A 55 -2.10 -15.04 5.64
CA SER A 55 -2.00 -13.86 4.79
C SER A 55 -3.17 -12.91 5.01
N TYR A 56 -2.89 -11.61 5.01
CA TYR A 56 -3.91 -10.58 5.02
C TYR A 56 -4.55 -10.44 3.64
N SER A 57 -5.86 -10.22 3.58
CA SER A 57 -6.47 -9.62 2.38
C SER A 57 -6.00 -8.16 2.23
N ASN A 58 -6.12 -7.56 1.04
CA ASN A 58 -5.69 -6.18 0.81
C ASN A 58 -6.35 -5.20 1.80
N PHE A 59 -7.67 -5.26 1.94
CA PHE A 59 -8.39 -4.38 2.88
C PHE A 59 -8.07 -4.68 4.35
N ALA A 60 -7.78 -5.93 4.70
CA ALA A 60 -7.32 -6.25 6.05
C ALA A 60 -5.92 -5.68 6.33
N THR A 61 -5.05 -5.61 5.32
CA THR A 61 -3.73 -4.96 5.41
C THR A 61 -3.88 -3.48 5.75
N LEU A 62 -4.77 -2.75 5.07
CA LEU A 62 -5.07 -1.36 5.36
C LEU A 62 -5.70 -1.18 6.74
N THR A 63 -6.67 -2.05 7.07
CA THR A 63 -7.32 -2.06 8.39
C THR A 63 -6.29 -2.24 9.51
N LYS A 64 -5.28 -3.10 9.30
CA LYS A 64 -4.19 -3.33 10.25
C LYS A 64 -3.32 -2.09 10.42
N ILE A 65 -2.99 -1.38 9.35
CA ILE A 65 -2.25 -0.09 9.44
C ILE A 65 -3.05 0.90 10.28
N VAL A 66 -4.34 1.09 9.99
CA VAL A 66 -5.21 2.00 10.74
C VAL A 66 -5.34 1.58 12.21
N ALA A 67 -5.52 0.29 12.48
CA ALA A 67 -5.60 -0.24 13.84
C ALA A 67 -4.28 -0.06 14.60
N GLY A 68 -3.13 -0.32 13.97
CA GLY A 68 -1.81 -0.09 14.53
C GLY A 68 -1.58 1.38 14.88
N LYS A 69 -1.90 2.29 13.95
CA LYS A 69 -1.89 3.75 14.20
C LYS A 69 -2.75 4.11 15.41
N ALA A 70 -4.00 3.64 15.46
CA ALA A 70 -4.93 3.97 16.53
C ALA A 70 -4.44 3.47 17.91
N LEU A 71 -3.86 2.27 17.99
CA LEU A 71 -3.30 1.74 19.24
C LEU A 71 -2.13 2.60 19.74
N VAL A 72 -1.19 2.93 18.85
CA VAL A 72 0.00 3.73 19.19
C VAL A 72 -0.37 5.16 19.54
N HIS A 73 -1.29 5.76 18.77
CA HIS A 73 -1.80 7.10 19.03
C HIS A 73 -2.52 7.15 20.39
N GLY A 74 -3.30 6.12 20.76
CA GLY A 74 -3.87 6.03 22.10
C GLY A 74 -2.80 6.11 23.20
N VAL A 75 -1.68 5.41 23.07
CA VAL A 75 -0.59 5.50 24.06
C VAL A 75 0.04 6.89 24.08
N TRP A 76 0.34 7.47 22.91
CA TRP A 76 0.91 8.82 22.81
C TRP A 76 -0.03 9.89 23.39
N LEU A 77 -1.34 9.77 23.16
CA LEU A 77 -2.36 10.65 23.72
C LEU A 77 -2.46 10.51 25.25
N ALA A 78 -2.39 9.30 25.78
CA ALA A 78 -2.36 9.08 27.22
C ALA A 78 -1.14 9.73 27.88
N ALA A 79 0.05 9.57 27.29
CA ALA A 79 1.27 10.26 27.73
C ALA A 79 1.12 11.79 27.67
N SER A 80 0.57 12.30 26.56
CA SER A 80 0.33 13.74 26.34
C SER A 80 -0.60 14.37 27.38
N ARG A 81 -1.62 13.63 27.84
CA ARG A 81 -2.55 14.09 28.87
C ARG A 81 -1.94 14.06 30.27
N ALA A 82 -1.10 13.06 30.56
CA ALA A 82 -0.49 12.86 31.88
C ALA A 82 0.75 13.73 32.12
N ALA A 83 1.50 14.06 31.06
CA ALA A 83 2.73 14.82 31.17
C ALA A 83 2.50 16.23 31.72
N THR A 84 3.50 16.76 32.43
CA THR A 84 3.50 18.15 32.92
C THR A 84 4.28 19.09 32.01
N GLY A 85 5.25 18.58 31.24
CA GLY A 85 6.09 19.35 30.33
C GLY A 85 5.54 19.48 28.90
N PRO A 86 5.97 20.49 28.12
CA PRO A 86 5.50 20.70 26.75
C PRO A 86 6.00 19.64 25.75
N VAL A 87 7.07 18.93 26.08
CA VAL A 87 7.68 17.85 25.30
C VAL A 87 7.69 16.60 26.16
N LEU A 88 7.32 15.45 25.59
CA LEU A 88 7.29 14.18 26.29
C LEU A 88 8.69 13.58 26.45
N SER A 89 8.95 13.03 27.63
CA SER A 89 10.15 12.25 27.93
C SER A 89 9.90 10.74 27.79
N VAL A 90 10.97 9.95 27.92
CA VAL A 90 10.90 8.48 27.95
C VAL A 90 9.98 7.99 29.09
N GLU A 91 10.06 8.64 30.25
CA GLU A 91 9.26 8.31 31.42
C GLU A 91 7.76 8.52 31.18
N ASP A 92 7.38 9.57 30.44
CA ASP A 92 5.98 9.81 30.07
C ASP A 92 5.42 8.66 29.21
N ILE A 93 6.21 8.18 28.25
CA ILE A 93 5.82 7.05 27.37
C ILE A 93 5.71 5.75 28.17
N ARG A 94 6.70 5.46 29.03
CA ARG A 94 6.70 4.26 29.88
C ARG A 94 5.55 4.26 30.89
N ALA A 95 5.20 5.41 31.44
CA ALA A 95 4.09 5.53 32.37
C ALA A 95 2.72 5.33 31.67
N ALA A 96 2.60 5.75 30.41
CA ALA A 96 1.38 5.58 29.62
C ALA A 96 1.21 4.17 29.04
N SER A 97 2.32 3.47 28.78
CA SER A 97 2.31 2.18 28.09
C SER A 97 2.27 1.01 29.05
N LYS A 98 1.33 0.09 28.85
CA LYS A 98 1.22 -1.17 29.60
C LYS A 98 1.54 -2.40 28.74
N ILE A 99 2.11 -2.19 27.55
CA ILE A 99 2.35 -3.27 26.60
C ILE A 99 3.58 -4.09 27.00
N ASP A 100 3.34 -5.36 27.24
CA ASP A 100 4.35 -6.39 27.44
C ASP A 100 4.09 -7.52 26.45
N ALA A 101 4.28 -7.21 25.17
CA ALA A 101 4.13 -8.17 24.09
C ALA A 101 5.51 -8.38 23.44
N GLU A 102 5.87 -9.65 23.26
CA GLU A 102 7.06 -10.08 22.57
C GLU A 102 6.68 -11.03 21.44
N LEU A 103 7.62 -11.27 20.52
CA LEU A 103 7.43 -12.29 19.51
C LEU A 103 7.37 -13.68 20.19
N PRO A 104 6.37 -14.52 19.87
CA PRO A 104 6.29 -15.89 20.41
C PRO A 104 7.61 -16.66 20.18
N PRO A 105 8.17 -17.33 21.22
CA PRO A 105 9.47 -18.00 21.11
C PRO A 105 9.55 -19.06 20.00
N ASP A 106 8.44 -19.72 19.68
CA ASP A 106 8.32 -20.72 18.61
C ASP A 106 8.44 -20.10 17.20
N LYS A 107 8.20 -18.79 17.07
CA LYS A 107 8.33 -18.07 15.79
C LYS A 107 9.72 -17.49 15.55
N GLN A 108 10.57 -17.38 16.58
CA GLN A 108 11.92 -16.80 16.46
C GLN A 108 12.81 -17.57 15.45
N PRO A 109 12.92 -18.92 15.48
CA PRO A 109 13.76 -19.62 14.52
C PRO A 109 13.26 -19.49 13.07
N GLY A 110 11.95 -19.36 12.88
CA GLY A 110 11.37 -19.20 11.55
C GLY A 110 11.58 -17.80 10.97
N LEU A 111 11.69 -16.75 11.80
CA LEU A 111 12.10 -15.42 11.32
C LEU A 111 13.50 -15.41 10.74
N GLU A 112 14.44 -16.09 11.42
CA GLU A 112 15.81 -16.20 10.90
C GLU A 112 15.83 -16.90 9.54
N ARG A 113 15.00 -17.94 9.36
CA ARG A 113 14.87 -18.63 8.08
C ARG A 113 14.21 -17.76 7.01
N LEU A 114 13.12 -17.06 7.34
CA LEU A 114 12.47 -16.14 6.40
C LEU A 114 13.44 -15.06 5.93
N ALA A 115 14.25 -14.52 6.84
CA ALA A 115 15.29 -13.55 6.49
C ALA A 115 16.25 -14.12 5.44
N VAL A 116 16.72 -15.36 5.60
CA VAL A 116 17.55 -16.05 4.59
C VAL A 116 16.80 -16.25 3.28
N ASP A 117 15.55 -16.71 3.32
CA ASP A 117 14.74 -16.99 2.14
C ASP A 117 14.44 -15.70 1.33
N LEU A 118 14.30 -14.56 2.01
CA LEU A 118 14.15 -13.23 1.40
C LEU A 118 15.47 -12.56 1.03
N GLY A 119 16.63 -13.21 1.30
CA GLY A 119 17.95 -12.65 1.07
C GLY A 119 18.30 -11.46 1.97
N GLN A 120 17.59 -11.28 3.07
CA GLN A 120 17.70 -10.17 4.01
C GLN A 120 18.49 -10.60 5.24
N GLN A 121 19.59 -9.91 5.55
CA GLN A 121 20.47 -10.29 6.66
C GLN A 121 19.94 -9.80 8.01
N GLN A 122 19.09 -8.76 8.00
CA GLN A 122 18.66 -8.03 9.20
C GLN A 122 17.20 -8.31 9.63
N PHE A 123 16.46 -9.15 8.89
CA PHE A 123 15.08 -9.57 9.24
C PHE A 123 14.98 -10.52 10.45
N LYS A 124 16.09 -10.71 11.17
CA LYS A 124 16.14 -11.55 12.37
C LYS A 124 15.35 -10.99 13.55
N ASP A 125 14.95 -9.71 13.48
CA ASP A 125 14.22 -9.04 14.55
C ASP A 125 13.24 -8.01 13.97
N TYR A 126 11.95 -8.16 14.25
CA TYR A 126 10.90 -7.24 13.78
C TYR A 126 11.14 -5.78 14.20
N ARG A 127 11.86 -5.56 15.31
CA ARG A 127 12.26 -4.23 15.81
C ARG A 127 13.29 -3.53 14.93
N THR A 128 13.94 -4.25 14.01
CA THR A 128 14.98 -3.63 13.18
C THR A 128 14.44 -2.90 11.96
N THR A 129 13.15 -3.10 11.66
CA THR A 129 12.45 -2.53 10.51
C THR A 129 12.03 -1.07 10.74
N SER A 130 11.81 -0.34 9.64
CA SER A 130 11.38 1.07 9.65
C SER A 130 9.86 1.26 9.81
N GLU A 131 9.06 0.18 9.80
CA GLU A 131 7.60 0.27 9.78
C GLU A 131 7.01 0.96 11.02
N HIS A 132 7.54 0.65 12.20
CA HIS A 132 7.05 1.25 13.46
C HIS A 132 7.29 2.75 13.47
N TRP A 133 8.38 3.21 12.85
CA TRP A 133 8.63 4.62 12.63
C TRP A 133 7.67 5.25 11.61
N ARG A 134 7.25 4.52 10.58
CA ARG A 134 6.17 4.98 9.68
C ARG A 134 4.85 5.15 10.42
N VAL A 135 4.53 4.28 11.38
CA VAL A 135 3.34 4.45 12.24
C VAL A 135 3.43 5.78 13.00
N LEU A 136 4.58 6.08 13.62
CA LEU A 136 4.80 7.34 14.33
C LEU A 136 4.71 8.56 13.38
N LEU A 137 5.33 8.47 12.20
CA LEU A 137 5.29 9.54 11.19
C LEU A 137 3.86 9.82 10.73
N SER A 138 3.11 8.75 10.45
CA SER A 138 1.72 8.81 10.01
C SER A 138 0.83 9.47 11.08
N ILE A 139 0.99 9.10 12.36
CA ILE A 139 0.28 9.76 13.47
C ILE A 139 0.67 11.23 13.59
N ALA A 140 1.96 11.56 13.49
CA ALA A 140 2.41 12.95 13.56
C ALA A 140 1.86 13.79 12.40
N GLN A 141 1.72 13.23 11.20
CA GLN A 141 1.10 13.89 10.05
C GLN A 141 -0.42 14.08 10.24
N ASP A 142 -1.13 13.06 10.76
CA ASP A 142 -2.55 13.19 11.11
C ASP A 142 -2.77 14.32 12.13
N GLU A 143 -1.93 14.39 13.15
CA GLU A 143 -1.99 15.42 14.19
C GLU A 143 -1.56 16.81 13.68
N LEU A 144 -0.74 16.87 12.63
CA LEU A 144 -0.45 18.13 11.92
C LEU A 144 -1.63 18.64 11.11
N LEU A 145 -2.53 17.76 10.63
CA LEU A 145 -3.76 18.15 9.93
C LEU A 145 -4.79 18.75 10.90
N VAL A 146 -4.64 18.54 12.20
CA VAL A 146 -5.53 19.09 13.22
C VAL A 146 -5.04 20.49 13.64
N ASP A 147 -5.97 21.46 13.75
CA ASP A 147 -5.64 22.84 14.16
C ASP A 147 -5.02 22.91 15.58
N GLU A 148 -5.59 22.13 16.51
CA GLU A 148 -5.11 21.93 17.87
C GLU A 148 -4.72 20.46 18.08
N PRO A 149 -3.44 20.08 17.88
CA PRO A 149 -2.98 18.71 18.10
C PRO A 149 -3.34 18.22 19.51
N GLN A 150 -3.82 16.99 19.61
CA GLN A 150 -4.16 16.33 20.87
C GLN A 150 -2.92 15.73 21.55
N VAL A 151 -1.87 15.46 20.77
CA VAL A 151 -0.59 14.94 21.27
C VAL A 151 0.47 16.03 21.41
N ARG A 152 1.34 15.85 22.40
CA ARG A 152 2.52 16.69 22.61
C ARG A 152 3.71 16.16 21.80
N PRO A 153 4.63 17.03 21.34
CA PRO A 153 5.85 16.60 20.67
C PRO A 153 6.69 15.66 21.56
N LEU A 154 7.44 14.77 20.91
CA LEU A 154 8.33 13.80 21.57
C LEU A 154 9.76 14.35 21.60
N SER A 155 10.49 14.11 22.69
CA SER A 155 11.96 14.16 22.62
C SER A 155 12.47 13.03 21.69
N PRO A 156 13.69 13.14 21.15
CA PRO A 156 14.28 12.05 20.35
C PRO A 156 14.24 10.69 21.05
N GLU A 157 14.58 10.66 22.34
CA GLU A 157 14.60 9.44 23.16
C GLU A 157 13.17 8.92 23.43
N ALA A 158 12.21 9.81 23.63
CA ALA A 158 10.81 9.43 23.78
C ALA A 158 10.23 8.85 22.47
N ALA A 159 10.67 9.34 21.32
CA ALA A 159 10.30 8.80 20.02
C ALA A 159 10.84 7.37 19.82
N GLU A 160 12.08 7.10 20.24
CA GLU A 160 12.64 5.74 20.26
C GLU A 160 11.82 4.79 21.16
N GLU A 161 11.49 5.23 22.38
CA GLU A 161 10.67 4.44 23.30
C GLU A 161 9.26 4.18 22.72
N LEU A 162 8.63 5.19 22.10
CA LEU A 162 7.32 5.02 21.48
C LEU A 162 7.38 4.12 20.24
N ALA A 163 8.47 4.12 19.48
CA ALA A 163 8.69 3.20 18.37
C ALA A 163 8.82 1.74 18.85
N LEU A 164 9.44 1.50 20.02
CA LEU A 164 9.46 0.19 20.65
C LEU A 164 8.06 -0.24 21.08
N VAL A 165 7.28 0.65 21.69
CA VAL A 165 5.86 0.40 22.02
C VAL A 165 5.05 0.07 20.77
N ALA A 166 5.23 0.82 19.68
CA ALA A 166 4.60 0.57 18.39
C ALA A 166 4.95 -0.81 17.85
N THR A 167 6.21 -1.22 17.95
CA THR A 167 6.65 -2.55 17.56
C THR A 167 5.89 -3.65 18.32
N ARG A 168 5.79 -3.52 19.65
CA ARG A 168 5.11 -4.51 20.50
C ARG A 168 3.61 -4.58 20.20
N LEU A 169 2.97 -3.43 19.99
CA LEU A 169 1.55 -3.37 19.63
C LEU A 169 1.28 -3.98 18.25
N SER A 170 2.15 -3.74 17.27
CA SER A 170 2.08 -4.37 15.95
C SER A 170 2.20 -5.89 16.04
N LEU A 171 3.18 -6.40 16.80
CA LEU A 171 3.35 -7.85 17.02
C LEU A 171 2.11 -8.49 17.66
N ALA A 172 1.54 -7.82 18.67
CA ALA A 172 0.34 -8.29 19.34
C ALA A 172 -0.86 -8.31 18.37
N LEU A 173 -1.03 -7.25 17.57
CA LEU A 173 -2.09 -7.16 16.56
C LEU A 173 -1.98 -8.25 15.49
N LEU A 174 -0.77 -8.50 14.98
CA LEU A 174 -0.51 -9.54 13.99
C LEU A 174 -0.84 -10.92 14.53
N THR A 175 -0.33 -11.25 15.72
CA THR A 175 -0.52 -12.55 16.35
C THR A 175 -1.99 -12.81 16.64
N GLU A 176 -2.67 -11.86 17.26
CA GLU A 176 -4.07 -12.01 17.65
C GLU A 176 -5.01 -12.05 16.44
N SER A 177 -4.75 -11.25 15.38
CA SER A 177 -5.53 -11.32 14.13
C SER A 177 -5.40 -12.69 13.46
N GLY A 178 -4.19 -13.26 13.45
CA GLY A 178 -3.90 -14.59 12.92
C GLY A 178 -4.59 -15.72 13.69
N GLU A 179 -4.58 -15.65 15.03
CA GLU A 179 -5.27 -16.58 15.91
C GLU A 179 -6.79 -16.55 15.68
N ILE A 180 -7.38 -15.35 15.61
CA ILE A 180 -8.81 -15.17 15.35
C ILE A 180 -9.19 -15.74 13.98
N ALA A 181 -8.41 -15.45 12.93
CA ALA A 181 -8.64 -16.02 11.59
C ALA A 181 -8.45 -17.55 11.56
N THR A 182 -7.55 -18.10 12.38
CA THR A 182 -7.38 -19.55 12.55
C THR A 182 -8.60 -20.19 13.19
N LEU A 183 -9.11 -19.61 14.28
CA LEU A 183 -10.33 -20.06 14.95
C LEU A 183 -11.56 -19.97 14.03
N ALA A 184 -11.64 -18.92 13.21
CA ALA A 184 -12.70 -18.71 12.23
C ALA A 184 -12.59 -19.64 10.99
N ARG A 185 -11.47 -20.36 10.83
CA ARG A 185 -11.18 -21.23 9.67
C ARG A 185 -11.27 -20.52 8.31
N THR A 186 -10.95 -19.24 8.28
CA THR A 186 -10.87 -18.43 7.05
C THR A 186 -9.53 -18.67 6.36
N PRO A 187 -9.43 -18.65 5.03
CA PRO A 187 -8.15 -18.81 4.33
C PRO A 187 -7.22 -17.61 4.54
N LEU A 188 -7.80 -16.41 4.72
CA LEU A 188 -7.11 -15.14 4.89
C LEU A 188 -7.51 -14.46 6.20
N ILE A 189 -6.66 -13.56 6.67
CA ILE A 189 -7.01 -12.58 7.69
C ILE A 189 -7.81 -11.47 7.01
N GLU A 190 -9.13 -11.49 7.22
CA GLU A 190 -10.06 -10.43 6.82
C GLU A 190 -10.19 -9.29 7.85
N ILE A 191 -10.81 -8.19 7.40
CA ILE A 191 -11.08 -6.95 8.15
C ILE A 191 -11.62 -7.23 9.57
N GLU A 192 -12.62 -8.11 9.68
CA GLU A 192 -13.31 -8.37 10.96
C GLU A 192 -12.40 -9.04 12.01
N HIS A 193 -11.42 -9.84 11.59
CA HIS A 193 -10.44 -10.40 12.52
C HIS A 193 -9.54 -9.30 13.10
N VAL A 194 -9.11 -8.35 12.26
CA VAL A 194 -8.26 -7.22 12.67
C VAL A 194 -9.01 -6.30 13.62
N LYS A 195 -10.27 -5.97 13.31
CA LYS A 195 -11.14 -5.17 14.21
C LYS A 195 -11.31 -5.84 15.57
N THR A 196 -11.55 -7.16 15.57
CA THR A 196 -11.69 -7.92 16.81
C THR A 196 -10.39 -7.91 17.62
N ALA A 197 -9.25 -8.16 16.98
CA ALA A 197 -7.93 -8.07 17.61
C ALA A 197 -7.67 -6.67 18.20
N PHE A 198 -7.95 -5.61 17.44
CA PHE A 198 -7.83 -4.23 17.90
C PHE A 198 -8.65 -3.97 19.18
N ILE A 199 -9.92 -4.37 19.20
CA ILE A 199 -10.81 -4.21 20.36
C ILE A 199 -10.24 -4.95 21.58
N ASN A 200 -9.80 -6.20 21.40
CA ASN A 200 -9.24 -7.00 22.48
C ASN A 200 -7.96 -6.37 23.05
N LEU A 201 -7.04 -5.92 22.19
CA LEU A 201 -5.78 -5.29 22.60
C LEU A 201 -6.02 -3.98 23.32
N LYS A 202 -6.92 -3.14 22.79
CA LYS A 202 -7.30 -1.89 23.42
C LYS A 202 -7.82 -2.11 24.83
N GLN A 203 -8.70 -3.09 25.03
CA GLN A 203 -9.23 -3.45 26.36
C GLN A 203 -8.13 -4.03 27.26
N ARG A 204 -7.35 -5.00 26.76
CA ARG A 204 -6.29 -5.70 27.50
C ARG A 204 -5.24 -4.75 28.05
N TYR A 205 -4.81 -3.78 27.25
CA TYR A 205 -3.77 -2.82 27.61
C TYR A 205 -4.30 -1.46 28.07
N ALA A 206 -5.63 -1.34 28.23
CA ALA A 206 -6.32 -0.11 28.64
C ALA A 206 -5.90 1.11 27.79
N ILE A 207 -5.81 0.93 26.47
CA ILE A 207 -5.44 1.98 25.53
C ILE A 207 -6.63 2.94 25.36
N VAL A 208 -6.37 4.24 25.50
CA VAL A 208 -7.41 5.27 25.41
C VAL A 208 -7.92 5.46 23.98
N ASP A 209 -9.18 5.86 23.85
CA ASP A 209 -9.75 6.25 22.58
C ASP A 209 -9.15 7.56 22.07
N VAL A 210 -8.81 7.56 20.79
CA VAL A 210 -8.55 8.77 20.00
C VAL A 210 -9.90 9.20 19.44
N VAL A 211 -10.39 10.37 19.86
CA VAL A 211 -11.68 10.88 19.41
C VAL A 211 -11.47 11.75 18.17
N PRO A 212 -12.08 11.43 17.03
CA PRO A 212 -12.14 12.34 15.88
C PRO A 212 -13.10 13.47 16.25
N GLY A 213 -12.56 14.60 16.71
CA GLY A 213 -13.39 15.73 17.14
C GLY A 213 -12.82 17.09 16.82
N ALA A 214 -11.58 17.15 16.34
CA ALA A 214 -10.91 18.39 16.09
C ALA A 214 -11.09 18.83 14.62
N ARG A 215 -11.15 20.14 14.42
CA ARG A 215 -11.25 20.74 13.09
C ARG A 215 -9.96 20.47 12.32
N LEU A 216 -10.09 19.96 11.10
CA LEU A 216 -8.96 19.81 10.18
C LEU A 216 -8.60 21.18 9.57
N ASP A 217 -7.30 21.48 9.55
CA ASP A 217 -6.67 22.60 8.86
C ASP A 217 -5.63 22.06 7.86
N VAL A 218 -6.15 21.46 6.79
CA VAL A 218 -5.35 20.87 5.72
C VAL A 218 -4.51 21.93 5.02
N ALA A 219 -5.11 23.09 4.71
CA ALA A 219 -4.45 24.18 4.00
C ALA A 219 -3.25 24.73 4.80
N GLY A 220 -3.40 24.94 6.12
CA GLY A 220 -2.29 25.38 6.97
C GLY A 220 -1.22 24.32 7.18
N ALA A 221 -1.59 23.02 7.20
CA ALA A 221 -0.65 21.91 7.35
C ALA A 221 0.18 21.64 6.09
N LYS A 222 -0.41 21.90 4.91
CA LYS A 222 0.09 21.43 3.60
C LYS A 222 1.58 21.74 3.36
N PRO A 223 2.11 22.95 3.61
CA PRO A 223 3.52 23.22 3.35
C PRO A 223 4.48 22.30 4.14
N ALA A 224 4.16 22.03 5.42
CA ALA A 224 4.97 21.15 6.26
C ALA A 224 4.85 19.68 5.82
N LEU A 225 3.64 19.23 5.48
CA LEU A 225 3.41 17.87 4.98
C LEU A 225 4.13 17.62 3.66
N VAL A 226 4.05 18.56 2.70
CA VAL A 226 4.79 18.52 1.43
C VAL A 226 6.30 18.40 1.65
N ALA A 227 6.85 19.15 2.61
CA ALA A 227 8.27 19.08 2.96
C ALA A 227 8.66 17.73 3.59
N LEU A 228 7.81 17.16 4.44
CA LEU A 228 8.01 15.84 5.04
C LEU A 228 7.94 14.72 3.99
N THR A 229 6.97 14.75 3.09
CA THR A 229 6.86 13.80 1.97
C THR A 229 8.10 13.86 1.09
N ARG A 230 8.60 15.06 0.76
CA ARG A 230 9.85 15.20 -0.01
C ARG A 230 11.04 14.56 0.71
N ARG A 231 11.17 14.83 2.01
CA ARG A 231 12.27 14.31 2.83
C ARG A 231 12.23 12.77 2.90
N LEU A 232 11.04 12.19 3.01
CA LEU A 232 10.85 10.73 2.98
C LEU A 232 11.28 10.15 1.62
N ILE A 233 10.84 10.73 0.50
CA ILE A 233 11.24 10.30 -0.85
C ILE A 233 12.77 10.35 -1.01
N ASP A 234 13.40 11.46 -0.64
CA ASP A 234 14.86 11.62 -0.75
C ASP A 234 15.60 10.60 0.15
N ALA A 235 15.10 10.35 1.37
CA ALA A 235 15.66 9.32 2.26
C ALA A 235 15.59 7.91 1.68
N LYS A 236 14.48 7.56 1.01
CA LYS A 236 14.31 6.24 0.37
C LYS A 236 15.23 6.05 -0.82
N ILE A 237 15.39 7.08 -1.65
CA ILE A 237 16.34 7.07 -2.77
C ILE A 237 17.78 6.89 -2.27
N GLU A 238 18.16 7.63 -1.22
CA GLU A 238 19.48 7.50 -0.60
C GLU A 238 19.72 6.07 -0.09
N ALA A 239 18.79 5.52 0.68
CA ALA A 239 18.88 4.17 1.24
C ALA A 239 19.01 3.10 0.15
N LEU A 240 18.16 3.12 -0.87
CA LEU A 240 18.22 2.17 -1.99
C LEU A 240 19.52 2.26 -2.78
N ARG A 241 20.02 3.49 -3.02
CA ARG A 241 21.30 3.67 -3.72
C ARG A 241 22.47 3.17 -2.90
N ALA A 242 22.47 3.41 -1.59
CA ALA A 242 23.49 2.90 -0.68
C ALA A 242 23.49 1.37 -0.64
N PHE A 243 22.31 0.75 -0.54
CA PHE A 243 22.14 -0.69 -0.45
C PHE A 243 22.47 -1.40 -1.78
N ASN A 244 21.87 -0.96 -2.89
CA ASN A 244 22.00 -1.62 -4.19
C ASN A 244 23.22 -1.19 -5.02
N LYS A 245 23.97 -0.18 -4.56
CA LYS A 245 25.07 0.43 -5.33
C LYS A 245 24.60 0.89 -6.72
N ALA A 246 23.36 1.36 -6.80
CA ALA A 246 22.75 1.81 -8.04
C ALA A 246 23.35 3.16 -8.48
N GLY A 247 23.60 3.32 -9.78
CA GLY A 247 24.05 4.58 -10.37
C GLY A 247 22.92 5.59 -10.58
N ASP A 248 23.26 6.79 -11.06
CA ASP A 248 22.27 7.82 -11.41
C ASP A 248 21.59 7.57 -12.77
N ALA A 249 22.23 6.82 -13.67
CA ALA A 249 21.72 6.54 -15.00
C ALA A 249 20.79 5.32 -14.98
N LEU A 250 19.54 5.50 -15.45
CA LEU A 250 18.51 4.47 -15.38
C LEU A 250 18.74 3.31 -16.36
N ALA A 251 19.16 3.56 -17.59
CA ALA A 251 19.32 2.51 -18.60
C ALA A 251 20.33 1.41 -18.18
N PRO A 252 21.52 1.73 -17.64
CA PRO A 252 22.41 0.71 -17.09
C PRO A 252 21.77 -0.15 -15.98
N GLU A 253 20.97 0.44 -15.10
CA GLU A 253 20.27 -0.29 -14.03
C GLU A 253 19.19 -1.22 -14.60
N LEU A 254 18.38 -0.73 -15.56
CA LEU A 254 17.38 -1.56 -16.25
C LEU A 254 18.03 -2.69 -17.08
N ASN A 255 19.22 -2.47 -17.61
CA ASN A 255 19.98 -3.49 -18.35
C ASN A 255 20.49 -4.63 -17.44
N LYS A 256 20.61 -4.43 -16.13
CA LYS A 256 20.94 -5.53 -15.19
C LYS A 256 19.81 -6.56 -15.09
N ILE A 257 18.57 -6.13 -15.37
CA ILE A 257 17.36 -6.92 -15.12
C ILE A 257 16.61 -7.28 -16.41
N SER A 258 16.93 -6.62 -17.52
CA SER A 258 16.34 -6.84 -18.83
C SER A 258 17.11 -7.90 -19.63
N LYS A 259 16.39 -8.71 -20.43
CA LYS A 259 16.99 -9.66 -21.37
C LYS A 259 17.31 -9.05 -22.74
N LEU A 260 16.84 -7.84 -22.98
CA LEU A 260 17.09 -7.04 -24.19
C LEU A 260 17.68 -5.71 -23.76
N GLU A 261 18.57 -5.14 -24.57
CA GLU A 261 19.24 -3.89 -24.24
C GLU A 261 18.22 -2.74 -24.18
N VAL A 262 18.08 -2.12 -23.00
CA VAL A 262 17.31 -0.90 -22.80
C VAL A 262 18.19 0.29 -23.19
N THR A 263 17.78 1.00 -24.24
CA THR A 263 18.43 2.24 -24.66
C THR A 263 18.10 3.39 -23.70
N ASP A 264 18.88 4.47 -23.71
CA ASP A 264 18.59 5.67 -22.91
C ASP A 264 17.20 6.26 -23.25
N ALA A 265 16.84 6.27 -24.54
CA ALA A 265 15.53 6.73 -25.00
C ALA A 265 14.40 5.83 -24.48
N GLY A 266 14.60 4.51 -24.45
CA GLY A 266 13.65 3.55 -23.89
C GLY A 266 13.49 3.74 -22.38
N ALA A 267 14.58 3.88 -21.64
CA ALA A 267 14.54 4.13 -20.19
C ALA A 267 13.83 5.46 -19.86
N ALA A 268 14.07 6.51 -20.64
CA ALA A 268 13.38 7.79 -20.51
C ALA A 268 11.88 7.67 -20.80
N ALA A 269 11.49 6.93 -21.83
CA ALA A 269 10.07 6.69 -22.15
C ALA A 269 9.36 5.92 -21.03
N LEU A 270 9.96 4.83 -20.52
CA LEU A 270 9.43 4.09 -19.37
C LEU A 270 9.22 5.01 -18.16
N ARG A 271 10.25 5.79 -17.79
CA ARG A 271 10.18 6.74 -16.67
C ARG A 271 9.07 7.76 -16.88
N ALA A 272 8.93 8.32 -18.07
CA ALA A 272 7.87 9.28 -18.39
C ALA A 272 6.46 8.69 -18.22
N LYS A 273 6.24 7.44 -18.67
CA LYS A 273 4.96 6.74 -18.45
C LYS A 273 4.69 6.51 -16.96
N LEU A 274 5.71 6.08 -16.20
CA LEU A 274 5.56 5.85 -14.76
C LEU A 274 5.28 7.15 -13.99
N VAL A 275 5.89 8.27 -14.41
CA VAL A 275 5.60 9.60 -13.86
C VAL A 275 4.15 9.99 -14.12
N ARG A 276 3.60 9.76 -15.32
CA ARG A 276 2.18 10.04 -15.57
C ARG A 276 1.27 9.21 -14.67
N PHE A 277 1.58 7.91 -14.49
CA PHE A 277 0.79 7.01 -13.67
C PHE A 277 0.80 7.45 -12.21
N ALA A 278 2.00 7.70 -11.68
CA ALA A 278 2.17 8.16 -10.31
C ALA A 278 1.60 9.57 -10.08
N SER A 279 1.65 10.46 -11.08
CA SER A 279 1.08 11.82 -10.98
C SER A 279 -0.42 11.78 -10.76
N PHE A 280 -1.14 10.85 -11.41
CA PHE A 280 -2.57 10.72 -11.23
C PHE A 280 -2.93 10.41 -9.76
N LEU A 281 -2.26 9.41 -9.20
CA LEU A 281 -2.48 8.95 -7.82
C LEU A 281 -1.96 9.96 -6.78
N ALA A 282 -0.77 10.53 -7.00
CA ALA A 282 -0.20 11.53 -6.09
C ALA A 282 -0.95 12.87 -6.13
N GLY A 283 -1.64 13.17 -7.23
CA GLY A 283 -2.51 14.32 -7.38
C GLY A 283 -3.87 14.16 -6.69
N GLY A 284 -4.19 12.98 -6.16
CA GLY A 284 -5.47 12.74 -5.48
C GLY A 284 -6.68 12.70 -6.39
N HIS A 285 -6.49 12.37 -7.66
CA HIS A 285 -7.57 12.31 -8.63
C HIS A 285 -8.40 11.03 -8.50
N GLU A 286 -9.72 11.17 -8.45
CA GLU A 286 -10.61 10.01 -8.41
C GLU A 286 -10.71 9.36 -9.80
N PRO A 287 -10.40 8.06 -9.95
CA PRO A 287 -10.58 7.38 -11.22
C PRO A 287 -12.07 7.23 -11.55
N MET A 288 -12.41 7.43 -12.81
CA MET A 288 -13.71 7.02 -13.33
C MET A 288 -13.71 5.50 -13.55
N ARG A 289 -14.88 4.85 -13.45
CA ARG A 289 -14.99 3.40 -13.70
C ARG A 289 -14.50 2.95 -15.08
N ALA A 290 -14.40 3.86 -16.05
CA ALA A 290 -13.88 3.60 -17.38
C ALA A 290 -12.36 3.80 -17.47
N ASP A 291 -11.66 4.17 -16.40
CA ASP A 291 -10.22 4.49 -16.43
C ASP A 291 -9.33 3.24 -16.27
N ASN A 292 -9.92 2.05 -16.24
CA ASN A 292 -9.22 0.75 -16.18
C ASN A 292 -8.71 0.25 -17.56
N TYR A 293 -8.79 1.09 -18.58
CA TYR A 293 -8.03 0.89 -19.81
C TYR A 293 -6.57 1.15 -19.47
N LEU A 294 -5.62 0.38 -20.05
CA LEU A 294 -4.16 0.53 -19.94
C LEU A 294 -3.68 1.96 -20.27
N SER A 295 -4.01 2.92 -19.43
CA SER A 295 -3.77 4.33 -19.55
C SER A 295 -2.70 4.65 -18.54
N ASP A 296 -1.71 5.41 -18.97
CA ASP A 296 -0.62 5.82 -18.11
C ASP A 296 -0.97 6.99 -17.20
N GLY A 297 -2.24 7.34 -17.00
CA GLY A 297 -2.64 8.51 -16.20
C GLY A 297 -3.29 9.63 -17.00
N SER A 298 -3.27 9.57 -18.34
CA SER A 298 -3.83 10.61 -19.22
C SER A 298 -5.34 10.43 -19.43
N PHE A 299 -6.14 10.73 -18.40
CA PHE A 299 -7.59 10.44 -18.42
C PHE A 299 -8.48 11.60 -18.91
N ALA A 300 -8.03 12.86 -18.81
CA ALA A 300 -8.84 14.01 -19.22
C ALA A 300 -8.01 15.22 -19.66
N ASP A 301 -8.51 15.95 -20.68
CA ASP A 301 -8.00 17.27 -21.07
C ASP A 301 -8.40 18.38 -20.08
N LYS A 302 -9.33 18.08 -19.16
CA LYS A 302 -9.82 19.03 -18.16
C LYS A 302 -9.01 18.90 -16.87
N PRO A 303 -8.75 20.01 -16.15
CA PRO A 303 -8.22 19.96 -14.80
C PRO A 303 -9.10 19.06 -13.94
N LEU A 304 -8.49 18.06 -13.31
CA LEU A 304 -9.14 17.20 -12.33
C LEU A 304 -9.01 17.83 -10.94
N GLU A 305 -10.09 17.78 -10.17
CA GLU A 305 -9.99 18.06 -8.74
C GLU A 305 -9.16 16.96 -8.07
N GLY A 306 -8.39 17.35 -7.06
CA GLY A 306 -7.46 16.48 -6.36
C GLY A 306 -7.54 16.70 -4.86
N GLU A 307 -7.02 15.73 -4.11
CA GLU A 307 -6.92 15.80 -2.66
C GLU A 307 -5.61 16.48 -2.23
N ASP A 308 -5.69 17.29 -1.18
CA ASP A 308 -4.52 18.01 -0.65
C ASP A 308 -3.58 17.10 0.17
N TYR A 309 -4.07 15.97 0.64
CA TYR A 309 -3.33 14.96 1.40
C TYR A 309 -3.81 13.55 1.07
N ILE A 310 -2.88 12.68 0.72
CA ILE A 310 -3.18 11.33 0.25
C ILE A 310 -2.85 10.29 1.32
N ASP A 311 -3.81 9.42 1.66
CA ASP A 311 -3.62 8.28 2.54
C ASP A 311 -3.57 6.93 1.79
N ALA A 312 -3.21 5.86 2.50
CA ALA A 312 -3.04 4.54 1.89
C ALA A 312 -4.36 3.93 1.42
N ALA A 313 -5.49 4.31 2.02
CA ALA A 313 -6.80 3.81 1.63
C ALA A 313 -7.25 4.43 0.30
N TYR A 314 -6.99 5.73 0.11
CA TYR A 314 -7.16 6.37 -1.19
C TYR A 314 -6.30 5.67 -2.26
N VAL A 315 -5.01 5.45 -1.99
CA VAL A 315 -4.11 4.82 -2.99
C VAL A 315 -4.62 3.43 -3.40
N GLU A 316 -5.05 2.60 -2.44
CA GLU A 316 -5.70 1.31 -2.76
C GLU A 316 -6.94 1.50 -3.62
N ASN A 317 -7.89 2.31 -3.16
CA ASN A 317 -9.19 2.46 -3.81
C ASN A 317 -9.05 3.01 -5.24
N ALA A 318 -8.12 3.94 -5.45
CA ALA A 318 -7.84 4.47 -6.78
C ALA A 318 -7.12 3.41 -7.64
N THR A 319 -6.15 2.69 -7.07
CA THR A 319 -5.38 1.70 -7.82
C THR A 319 -6.19 0.49 -8.22
N VAL A 320 -7.03 -0.07 -7.34
CA VAL A 320 -7.86 -1.24 -7.70
C VAL A 320 -8.84 -0.92 -8.84
N GLN A 321 -9.10 0.36 -9.11
CA GLN A 321 -9.86 0.82 -10.26
C GLN A 321 -8.98 1.01 -11.50
N LEU A 322 -7.82 1.66 -11.36
CA LEU A 322 -6.92 1.95 -12.50
C LEU A 322 -6.13 0.74 -12.99
N PHE A 323 -5.62 -0.05 -12.05
CA PHE A 323 -4.74 -1.19 -12.28
C PHE A 323 -5.20 -2.38 -11.41
N PRO A 324 -6.36 -3.00 -11.70
CA PRO A 324 -6.86 -4.15 -10.96
C PRO A 324 -5.83 -5.30 -10.87
N TYR A 325 -5.51 -5.74 -9.65
CA TYR A 325 -4.50 -6.78 -9.41
C TYR A 325 -4.76 -7.54 -8.11
N VAL A 326 -4.12 -8.71 -7.96
CA VAL A 326 -4.10 -9.47 -6.70
C VAL A 326 -2.65 -9.77 -6.34
N MET A 327 -2.24 -9.38 -5.13
CA MET A 327 -0.95 -9.74 -4.56
C MET A 327 -1.07 -11.05 -3.78
N MET A 328 -0.24 -12.01 -4.12
CA MET A 328 -0.19 -13.33 -3.52
C MET A 328 0.67 -13.30 -2.25
N PRO A 329 0.48 -14.27 -1.31
CA PRO A 329 1.26 -14.33 -0.07
C PRO A 329 2.78 -14.37 -0.23
N ASN A 330 3.25 -14.94 -1.33
CA ASN A 330 4.66 -15.04 -1.69
C ASN A 330 5.18 -13.78 -2.41
N GLY A 331 4.37 -12.72 -2.54
CA GLY A 331 4.74 -11.47 -3.19
C GLY A 331 4.47 -11.43 -4.70
N ASP A 332 4.10 -12.55 -5.32
CA ASP A 332 3.74 -12.56 -6.75
C ASP A 332 2.47 -11.74 -7.00
N VAL A 333 2.33 -11.18 -8.20
CA VAL A 333 1.18 -10.35 -8.57
C VAL A 333 0.48 -10.95 -9.78
N HIS A 334 -0.83 -11.17 -9.64
CA HIS A 334 -1.71 -11.60 -10.72
C HIS A 334 -2.48 -10.42 -11.28
N MET A 335 -2.61 -10.38 -12.60
CA MET A 335 -3.39 -9.40 -13.36
C MET A 335 -4.20 -10.14 -14.42
N ARG A 336 -5.36 -9.58 -14.78
CA ARG A 336 -6.21 -10.14 -15.82
C ARG A 336 -6.65 -9.06 -16.80
N PHE A 337 -6.60 -9.40 -18.07
CA PHE A 337 -6.99 -8.55 -19.19
C PHE A 337 -8.12 -9.24 -19.95
N GLU A 338 -9.17 -8.48 -20.27
CA GLU A 338 -10.29 -8.93 -21.09
C GLU A 338 -10.47 -8.00 -22.29
N ALA A 339 -11.25 -8.45 -23.27
CA ALA A 339 -11.60 -7.62 -24.42
C ALA A 339 -12.29 -6.33 -23.94
N ARG A 340 -11.76 -5.18 -24.35
CA ARG A 340 -12.32 -3.88 -23.97
C ARG A 340 -13.71 -3.71 -24.60
N PRO A 341 -14.78 -3.53 -23.81
CA PRO A 341 -16.10 -3.29 -24.35
C PRO A 341 -16.10 -2.06 -25.27
N GLY A 342 -16.72 -2.19 -26.45
CA GLY A 342 -16.87 -1.09 -27.41
C GLY A 342 -15.68 -0.87 -28.36
N THR A 343 -14.59 -1.63 -28.25
CA THR A 343 -13.54 -1.62 -29.27
C THR A 343 -14.00 -2.41 -30.48
N LEU A 344 -14.07 -1.76 -31.65
CA LEU A 344 -14.38 -2.43 -32.91
C LEU A 344 -13.13 -3.21 -33.36
N VAL A 345 -13.15 -4.51 -33.14
CA VAL A 345 -12.10 -5.45 -33.55
C VAL A 345 -12.73 -6.52 -34.44
N ASP A 346 -12.08 -6.81 -35.57
CA ASP A 346 -12.56 -7.80 -36.53
C ASP A 346 -12.34 -9.25 -36.04
N GLU A 347 -11.44 -9.42 -35.06
CA GLU A 347 -11.06 -10.72 -34.50
C GLU A 347 -11.45 -10.82 -33.02
N PRO A 348 -11.89 -12.01 -32.56
CA PRO A 348 -12.08 -12.27 -31.14
C PRO A 348 -10.79 -12.04 -30.35
N ILE A 349 -10.90 -11.36 -29.21
CA ILE A 349 -9.79 -11.10 -28.32
C ILE A 349 -9.88 -12.04 -27.13
N GLU A 350 -8.95 -12.99 -27.07
CA GLU A 350 -8.84 -13.91 -25.95
C GLU A 350 -8.36 -13.17 -24.69
N PRO A 351 -8.96 -13.45 -23.51
CA PRO A 351 -8.46 -12.95 -22.24
C PRO A 351 -6.98 -13.32 -21.99
N GLN A 352 -6.28 -12.47 -21.26
CA GLN A 352 -4.89 -12.72 -20.85
C GLN A 352 -4.77 -12.68 -19.34
N ASP A 353 -4.25 -13.75 -18.75
CA ASP A 353 -3.81 -13.76 -17.35
C ASP A 353 -2.30 -13.54 -17.31
N VAL A 354 -1.85 -12.61 -16.48
CA VAL A 354 -0.44 -12.24 -16.35
C VAL A 354 -0.02 -12.39 -14.90
N GLU A 355 1.00 -13.21 -14.70
CA GLU A 355 1.69 -13.39 -13.42
C GLU A 355 3.04 -12.68 -13.46
N LEU A 356 3.27 -11.76 -12.51
CA LEU A 356 4.56 -11.16 -12.21
C LEU A 356 5.13 -11.83 -10.97
N LEU A 357 6.37 -12.29 -11.08
CA LEU A 357 7.03 -12.99 -9.99
C LEU A 357 7.72 -11.97 -9.07
N ASP A 358 7.71 -12.20 -7.76
CA ASP A 358 8.26 -11.26 -6.76
C ASP A 358 9.71 -10.87 -7.07
N HIS A 359 10.55 -11.84 -7.47
CA HIS A 359 11.94 -11.57 -7.84
C HIS A 359 12.09 -10.65 -9.06
N GLN A 360 11.11 -10.62 -9.97
CA GLN A 360 11.12 -9.70 -11.11
C GLN A 360 10.83 -8.27 -10.67
N MET A 361 9.88 -8.12 -9.74
CA MET A 361 9.51 -6.83 -9.17
C MET A 361 10.62 -6.33 -8.24
N ASN A 362 11.25 -7.20 -7.45
CA ASN A 362 12.47 -6.89 -6.70
C ASN A 362 13.57 -6.34 -7.59
N ALA A 363 13.80 -6.96 -8.75
CA ALA A 363 14.80 -6.49 -9.68
C ALA A 363 14.53 -5.04 -10.14
N VAL A 364 13.27 -4.66 -10.38
CA VAL A 364 12.88 -3.26 -10.66
C VAL A 364 13.02 -2.37 -9.43
N ARG A 365 12.60 -2.82 -8.24
CA ARG A 365 12.77 -2.10 -6.97
C ARG A 365 14.24 -1.77 -6.72
N ASP A 366 15.15 -2.68 -7.02
CA ASP A 366 16.58 -2.51 -6.77
C ASP A 366 17.21 -1.35 -7.56
N THR A 367 16.61 -0.97 -8.69
CA THR A 367 17.03 0.21 -9.49
C THR A 367 16.65 1.55 -8.85
N ALA A 368 15.86 1.53 -7.78
CA ALA A 368 15.24 2.70 -7.15
C ALA A 368 14.31 3.54 -8.06
N ILE A 369 14.02 3.10 -9.29
CA ILE A 369 13.21 3.87 -10.27
C ILE A 369 11.87 4.30 -9.68
N HIS A 370 11.23 3.45 -8.89
CA HIS A 370 9.92 3.69 -8.31
C HIS A 370 9.88 4.89 -7.35
N TRP A 371 10.93 5.12 -6.57
CA TRP A 371 11.04 6.34 -5.74
C TRP A 371 11.53 7.55 -6.54
N VAL A 372 12.41 7.34 -7.52
CA VAL A 372 12.87 8.41 -8.43
C VAL A 372 11.69 8.99 -9.22
N VAL A 373 10.74 8.15 -9.64
CA VAL A 373 9.49 8.58 -10.26
C VAL A 373 8.69 9.48 -9.31
N LEU A 374 8.52 9.11 -8.04
CA LEU A 374 7.84 9.98 -7.07
C LEU A 374 8.58 11.30 -6.84
N GLN A 375 9.91 11.30 -6.90
CA GLN A 375 10.72 12.51 -6.82
C GLN A 375 10.45 13.45 -7.99
N ASP A 376 10.30 12.92 -9.21
CA ASP A 376 9.97 13.69 -10.40
C ASP A 376 8.55 14.25 -10.35
N VAL A 377 7.59 13.43 -9.94
CA VAL A 377 6.20 13.86 -9.74
C VAL A 377 6.17 15.02 -8.74
N TRP A 378 6.84 14.88 -7.60
CA TRP A 378 6.91 15.93 -6.60
C TRP A 378 7.59 17.21 -7.14
N ALA A 379 8.63 17.06 -7.97
CA ALA A 379 9.32 18.21 -8.56
C ALA A 379 8.44 18.97 -9.58
N GLN A 380 7.52 18.28 -10.25
CA GLN A 380 6.56 18.89 -11.17
C GLN A 380 5.38 19.51 -10.40
N GLN A 381 4.85 18.77 -9.42
CA GLN A 381 3.71 19.15 -8.59
C GLN A 381 3.94 18.67 -7.16
N PRO A 382 4.38 19.55 -6.24
CA PRO A 382 4.57 19.17 -4.85
C PRO A 382 3.26 18.68 -4.23
N PHE A 383 3.29 17.48 -3.65
CA PHE A 383 2.14 16.82 -3.02
C PHE A 383 2.48 16.41 -1.58
N ALA A 384 1.43 16.20 -0.78
CA ALA A 384 1.52 15.68 0.57
C ALA A 384 0.89 14.28 0.63
N MET A 385 1.59 13.35 1.26
CA MET A 385 1.20 11.95 1.28
C MET A 385 1.66 11.29 2.58
N ASP A 386 0.79 10.46 3.15
CA ASP A 386 1.05 9.57 4.28
C ASP A 386 2.22 8.62 3.96
N PRO A 387 3.09 8.25 4.93
CA PRO A 387 4.20 7.35 4.65
C PRO A 387 3.78 5.98 4.13
N PHE A 388 2.65 5.41 4.57
CA PHE A 388 2.17 4.13 4.04
C PHE A 388 1.62 4.27 2.63
N ALA A 389 0.98 5.41 2.33
CA ALA A 389 0.54 5.73 0.98
C ALA A 389 1.75 5.86 0.03
N ALA A 390 2.84 6.50 0.48
CA ALA A 390 4.06 6.66 -0.29
C ALA A 390 4.75 5.31 -0.57
N GLU A 391 4.91 4.46 0.45
CA GLU A 391 5.45 3.10 0.26
C GLU A 391 4.58 2.32 -0.74
N TYR A 392 3.26 2.38 -0.57
CA TYR A 392 2.36 1.60 -1.38
C TYR A 392 2.29 2.07 -2.83
N LEU A 393 2.21 3.38 -3.07
CA LEU A 393 2.29 3.94 -4.42
C LEU A 393 3.62 3.59 -5.08
N SER A 394 4.74 3.67 -4.34
CA SER A 394 6.05 3.29 -4.88
C SER A 394 6.10 1.81 -5.27
N GLU A 395 5.47 0.94 -4.48
CA GLU A 395 5.34 -0.49 -4.80
C GLU A 395 4.57 -0.69 -6.10
N LEU A 396 3.44 0.00 -6.26
CA LEU A 396 2.63 -0.05 -7.47
C LEU A 396 3.38 0.44 -8.71
N VAL A 397 4.17 1.52 -8.58
CA VAL A 397 5.05 1.98 -9.66
C VAL A 397 6.05 0.89 -10.06
N SER A 398 6.56 0.11 -9.11
CA SER A 398 7.46 -1.02 -9.42
C SER A 398 6.74 -2.18 -10.12
N ILE A 399 5.49 -2.49 -9.73
CA ILE A 399 4.64 -3.52 -10.35
C ILE A 399 4.32 -3.13 -11.80
N VAL A 400 3.82 -1.91 -12.00
CA VAL A 400 3.48 -1.36 -13.33
C VAL A 400 4.73 -1.28 -14.21
N GLY A 401 5.86 -0.81 -13.66
CA GLY A 401 7.13 -0.77 -14.37
C GLY A 401 7.60 -2.16 -14.83
N THR A 402 7.47 -3.16 -13.95
CA THR A 402 7.78 -4.57 -14.29
C THR A 402 6.89 -5.08 -15.41
N TYR A 403 5.58 -4.83 -15.32
CA TYR A 403 4.62 -5.21 -16.36
C TYR A 403 4.97 -4.59 -17.72
N TRP A 404 5.15 -3.26 -17.78
CA TRP A 404 5.47 -2.56 -19.01
C TRP A 404 6.81 -2.98 -19.61
N MET A 405 7.84 -3.22 -18.79
CA MET A 405 9.10 -3.80 -19.28
C MET A 405 8.91 -5.17 -19.93
N ARG A 406 8.16 -6.07 -19.30
CA ARG A 406 7.88 -7.40 -19.86
C ARG A 406 7.06 -7.33 -21.14
N ARG A 407 6.08 -6.43 -21.20
CA ARG A 407 5.27 -6.20 -22.40
C ARG A 407 6.14 -5.66 -23.55
N ALA A 408 6.98 -4.67 -23.29
CA ALA A 408 7.93 -4.11 -24.27
C ALA A 408 8.88 -5.20 -24.81
N GLN A 409 9.41 -6.08 -23.94
CA GLN A 409 10.23 -7.22 -24.37
C GLN A 409 9.48 -8.20 -25.27
N THR A 410 8.20 -8.49 -24.98
CA THR A 410 7.37 -9.35 -25.83
C THR A 410 7.15 -8.72 -27.20
N LEU A 411 6.86 -7.43 -27.27
CA LEU A 411 6.68 -6.69 -28.52
C LEU A 411 7.96 -6.63 -29.36
N ALA A 412 9.10 -6.36 -28.72
CA ALA A 412 10.40 -6.35 -29.37
C ALA A 412 10.74 -7.73 -29.96
N ARG A 413 10.53 -8.82 -29.21
CA ARG A 413 10.75 -10.19 -29.69
C ARG A 413 9.85 -10.55 -30.87
N ALA A 414 8.57 -10.16 -30.82
CA ALA A 414 7.64 -10.37 -31.91
C ALA A 414 8.06 -9.62 -33.19
N SER A 415 8.80 -8.51 -33.04
CA SER A 415 9.34 -7.70 -34.13
C SER A 415 10.79 -8.06 -34.51
N HIS A 416 11.36 -9.11 -33.89
CA HIS A 416 12.78 -9.50 -34.03
C HIS A 416 13.80 -8.40 -33.67
N GLU A 417 13.43 -7.49 -32.78
CA GLU A 417 14.30 -6.43 -32.28
C GLU A 417 15.10 -6.90 -31.06
N THR A 418 16.34 -6.41 -30.94
CA THR A 418 17.27 -6.77 -29.85
C THR A 418 17.34 -5.70 -28.75
N THR A 419 16.68 -4.57 -28.95
CA THR A 419 16.72 -3.39 -28.08
C THR A 419 15.31 -2.95 -27.66
N LEU A 420 15.19 -2.32 -26.50
CA LEU A 420 14.01 -1.60 -26.04
C LEU A 420 14.26 -0.10 -26.19
N ASP A 421 13.64 0.50 -27.20
CA ASP A 421 13.65 1.94 -27.44
C ASP A 421 12.35 2.61 -26.96
N ALA A 422 12.21 3.92 -27.21
CA ALA A 422 11.01 4.65 -26.82
C ALA A 422 9.75 4.07 -27.48
N ALA A 423 9.82 3.64 -28.74
CA ALA A 423 8.66 3.11 -29.46
C ALA A 423 8.14 1.81 -28.84
N ARG A 424 9.02 0.95 -28.30
CA ARG A 424 8.59 -0.27 -27.60
C ARG A 424 7.81 0.03 -26.32
N PHE A 425 8.20 1.06 -25.58
CA PHE A 425 7.51 1.47 -24.35
C PHE A 425 6.21 2.22 -24.64
N GLU A 426 6.12 3.00 -25.71
CA GLU A 426 4.85 3.61 -26.12
C GLU A 426 3.86 2.56 -26.64
N GLY A 427 4.35 1.47 -27.24
CA GLY A 427 3.51 0.37 -27.74
C GLY A 427 2.99 -0.61 -26.68
N VAL A 428 3.32 -0.45 -25.38
CA VAL A 428 2.87 -1.38 -24.33
C VAL A 428 1.36 -1.29 -24.07
N ASP A 429 0.77 -0.13 -24.34
CA ASP A 429 -0.66 0.09 -24.17
C ASP A 429 -1.42 -0.55 -25.33
N ASP A 430 -2.25 -1.53 -25.02
CA ASP A 430 -3.09 -2.21 -26.00
C ASP A 430 -4.54 -1.83 -25.75
N ASN A 431 -5.02 -0.84 -26.49
CA ASN A 431 -6.35 -0.25 -26.33
C ASN A 431 -7.49 -1.25 -26.59
N ARG A 432 -7.18 -2.45 -27.09
CA ARG A 432 -8.14 -3.54 -27.29
C ARG A 432 -8.42 -4.33 -26.01
N TYR A 433 -7.59 -4.17 -24.98
CA TYR A 433 -7.75 -4.81 -23.69
C TYR A 433 -8.20 -3.82 -22.61
N THR A 434 -8.91 -4.34 -21.62
CA THR A 434 -9.21 -3.66 -20.35
C THR A 434 -8.75 -4.54 -19.21
N MET A 435 -8.27 -3.94 -18.12
CA MET A 435 -7.94 -4.70 -16.92
C MET A 435 -9.19 -5.01 -16.10
N VAL A 436 -9.27 -6.22 -15.56
CA VAL A 436 -10.31 -6.64 -14.62
C VAL A 436 -9.66 -7.31 -13.42
N MET A 437 -10.38 -7.35 -12.28
CA MET A 437 -9.88 -8.08 -11.11
C MET A 437 -9.62 -9.55 -11.48
N PRO A 438 -8.42 -10.08 -11.20
CA PRO A 438 -8.14 -11.50 -11.39
C PRO A 438 -9.17 -12.37 -10.69
N VAL A 439 -9.64 -13.41 -11.39
CA VAL A 439 -10.56 -14.39 -10.81
C VAL A 439 -9.73 -15.38 -10.01
N ASP A 440 -10.06 -15.56 -8.73
CA ASP A 440 -9.49 -16.64 -7.93
C ASP A 440 -10.12 -17.98 -8.35
N HIS A 441 -9.52 -18.63 -9.35
CA HIS A 441 -9.96 -19.95 -9.84
C HIS A 441 -9.88 -21.05 -8.77
N ALA A 442 -9.16 -20.84 -7.66
CA ALA A 442 -9.21 -21.77 -6.54
C ALA A 442 -10.61 -21.81 -5.88
N GLN A 443 -11.39 -20.73 -5.99
CA GLN A 443 -12.78 -20.70 -5.55
C GLN A 443 -13.73 -21.41 -6.52
N GLU A 444 -13.42 -21.47 -7.82
CA GLU A 444 -14.21 -22.26 -8.77
C GLU A 444 -14.12 -23.77 -8.44
N GLN A 445 -12.94 -24.23 -8.00
CA GLN A 445 -12.74 -25.59 -7.50
C GLN A 445 -13.42 -25.85 -6.14
N ALA A 446 -13.85 -24.79 -5.42
CA ALA A 446 -14.52 -24.94 -4.13
C ALA A 446 -15.92 -25.56 -4.24
N TRP A 447 -16.52 -25.61 -5.45
CA TRP A 447 -17.81 -26.24 -5.72
C TRP A 447 -17.69 -27.61 -6.38
N THR A 448 -16.97 -28.53 -5.74
CA THR A 448 -16.94 -29.93 -6.20
C THR A 448 -18.35 -30.52 -6.31
N PRO A 449 -18.60 -31.53 -7.17
CA PRO A 449 -19.89 -32.19 -7.25
C PRO A 449 -20.41 -32.68 -5.89
N ALA A 450 -19.50 -33.11 -5.00
CA ALA A 450 -19.82 -33.50 -3.63
C ALA A 450 -20.33 -32.31 -2.78
N ARG A 451 -19.70 -31.14 -2.86
CA ARG A 451 -20.14 -29.93 -2.17
C ARG A 451 -21.42 -29.35 -2.75
N GLN A 452 -21.60 -29.40 -4.07
CA GLN A 452 -22.87 -29.04 -4.72
C GLN A 452 -24.01 -29.95 -4.24
N LYS A 453 -23.77 -31.27 -4.17
CA LYS A 453 -24.71 -32.25 -3.63
C LYS A 453 -25.01 -31.98 -2.14
N ALA A 454 -23.99 -31.64 -1.35
CA ALA A 454 -24.15 -31.28 0.06
C ALA A 454 -24.98 -29.99 0.24
N LYS A 455 -24.72 -28.94 -0.55
CA LYS A 455 -25.55 -27.73 -0.61
C LYS A 455 -26.99 -28.08 -0.98
N GLN A 456 -27.22 -28.85 -2.04
CA GLN A 456 -28.57 -29.24 -2.44
C GLN A 456 -29.30 -30.03 -1.34
N ALA A 457 -28.61 -30.95 -0.66
CA ALA A 457 -29.17 -31.70 0.47
C ALA A 457 -29.50 -30.78 1.66
N LEU A 458 -28.64 -29.80 1.94
CA LEU A 458 -28.87 -28.80 2.97
C LEU A 458 -30.05 -27.89 2.61
N MET A 459 -30.12 -27.37 1.38
CA MET A 459 -31.22 -26.53 0.88
C MET A 459 -32.57 -27.23 0.96
N LYS A 460 -32.64 -28.54 0.70
CA LYS A 460 -33.86 -29.35 0.85
C LYS A 460 -34.38 -29.37 2.30
N ARG A 461 -33.52 -29.22 3.31
CA ARG A 461 -33.92 -29.20 4.74
C ARG A 461 -34.59 -27.89 5.15
N TYR A 462 -34.31 -26.80 4.44
CA TYR A 462 -34.84 -25.48 4.80
C TYR A 462 -36.30 -25.27 4.35
N GLY A 463 -36.85 -26.13 3.48
CA GLY A 463 -38.29 -26.16 3.14
C GLY A 463 -38.84 -24.96 2.38
N ALA A 464 -38.09 -23.85 2.31
CA ALA A 464 -38.37 -22.64 1.55
C ALA A 464 -37.06 -22.07 0.98
N GLY A 465 -37.17 -21.20 -0.04
CA GLY A 465 -36.02 -20.42 -0.50
C GLY A 465 -35.43 -19.61 0.66
N LEU A 466 -34.13 -19.75 0.92
CA LEU A 466 -33.43 -19.02 1.99
C LEU A 466 -33.48 -17.50 1.80
N PHE A 467 -33.76 -17.07 0.57
CA PHE A 467 -34.00 -15.69 0.20
C PHE A 467 -35.39 -15.62 -0.43
N VAL A 468 -36.20 -14.68 0.05
CA VAL A 468 -37.43 -14.31 -0.64
C VAL A 468 -37.00 -13.43 -1.82
N ASP A 469 -37.34 -13.84 -3.04
CA ASP A 469 -37.23 -12.96 -4.20
C ASP A 469 -38.22 -11.80 -4.02
N VAL A 470 -37.70 -10.67 -3.52
CA VAL A 470 -38.47 -9.44 -3.33
C VAL A 470 -38.45 -8.55 -4.57
N SER A 471 -37.81 -8.95 -5.66
CA SER A 471 -37.64 -8.12 -6.87
C SER A 471 -38.99 -7.63 -7.39
N ALA A 472 -39.98 -8.53 -7.45
CA ALA A 472 -41.35 -8.17 -7.84
C ALA A 472 -42.05 -7.24 -6.83
N ALA A 473 -41.80 -7.41 -5.52
CA ALA A 473 -42.36 -6.55 -4.47
C ALA A 473 -41.75 -5.14 -4.47
N TRP A 474 -40.56 -4.99 -5.05
CA TRP A 474 -39.83 -3.73 -5.19
C TRP A 474 -39.92 -3.13 -6.59
N GLY A 475 -40.77 -3.70 -7.46
CA GLY A 475 -40.98 -3.20 -8.83
C GLY A 475 -39.79 -3.41 -9.78
N LEU A 476 -38.85 -4.29 -9.43
CA LEU A 476 -37.75 -4.67 -10.31
C LEU A 476 -38.27 -5.68 -11.35
N PRO A 477 -38.01 -5.45 -12.65
CA PRO A 477 -38.44 -6.36 -13.70
C PRO A 477 -37.72 -7.70 -13.57
N ARG A 478 -38.47 -8.79 -13.68
CA ARG A 478 -37.92 -10.17 -13.65
C ARG A 478 -37.12 -10.53 -14.89
N GLU A 479 -37.35 -9.79 -15.97
CA GLU A 479 -36.65 -9.91 -17.24
C GLU A 479 -36.26 -8.50 -17.69
N VAL A 480 -34.97 -8.28 -17.94
CA VAL A 480 -34.52 -7.05 -18.58
C VAL A 480 -34.59 -7.28 -20.07
N THR A 481 -35.63 -6.75 -20.72
CA THR A 481 -35.69 -6.73 -22.18
C THR A 481 -34.74 -5.65 -22.68
N VAL A 482 -33.53 -6.05 -23.11
CA VAL A 482 -32.66 -5.13 -23.84
C VAL A 482 -33.16 -5.08 -25.28
N VAL A 483 -33.79 -3.96 -25.66
CA VAL A 483 -34.29 -3.76 -27.02
C VAL A 483 -33.13 -3.92 -27.99
N GLY A 484 -33.19 -4.96 -28.83
CA GLY A 484 -32.18 -5.28 -29.84
C GLY A 484 -31.39 -6.58 -29.63
N TYR A 485 -31.42 -7.20 -28.44
CA TYR A 485 -30.58 -8.37 -28.14
C TYR A 485 -31.32 -9.61 -27.61
N GLY A 486 -32.66 -9.60 -27.64
CA GLY A 486 -33.48 -10.70 -27.16
C GLY A 486 -33.52 -10.80 -25.62
N THR A 487 -34.38 -11.67 -25.12
CA THR A 487 -34.60 -11.85 -23.68
C THR A 487 -33.51 -12.75 -23.10
N VAL A 488 -32.74 -12.25 -22.13
CA VAL A 488 -31.80 -13.06 -21.35
C VAL A 488 -32.46 -13.34 -20.01
N GLY A 489 -32.73 -14.61 -19.72
CA GLY A 489 -33.26 -15.03 -18.43
C GLY A 489 -32.23 -14.81 -17.33
N ALA A 490 -32.69 -14.35 -16.15
CA ALA A 490 -31.87 -14.23 -14.95
C ALA A 490 -31.47 -15.59 -14.37
#